data_AF-A0A2E7TLQ9-F1
#
_entry.id   AF-A0A2E7TLQ9-F1
#
_cell.length_a   1.000
_cell.length_b   1.000
_cell.length_c   1.000
_cell.angle_alpha   90.00
_cell.angle_beta   90.00
_cell.angle_gamma   90.00
#
_symmetry.space_group_name_H-M   'P 1'
#
loop_
_entity.id
_entity.type
_entity.pdbx_description
1 polymer ?
#
loop_
_entity_poly.entity_id
_entity_poly.type
_entity_poly.pdbx_seq_one_letter_code
_entity_poly.pdbx_strand_id
1 'polypeptide(L)'
;MTYTKNDVAPKIVNGEPVELSDADKQIIADQWNANQEAAQANQWKHQRLAAYASVGDQLDMQYWDSVNGTRTWLDHVEAVKEAYPK
;
A
#
# COMPACT_ATOMS: atom_id res chain seq x y z
N MET A 1 4.50 0.64 12.66
CA MET A 1 5.49 0.05 13.60
C MET A 1 6.86 0.34 13.04
N THR A 2 7.80 0.78 13.86
CA THR A 2 9.16 1.13 13.43
C THR A 2 10.11 0.05 13.90
N TYR A 3 10.89 -0.51 12.98
CA TYR A 3 11.90 -1.51 13.27
C TYR A 3 13.14 -0.84 13.88
N THR A 4 13.75 -1.55 14.81
CA THR A 4 14.98 -1.18 15.49
C THR A 4 16.04 -2.26 15.27
N LYS A 5 17.30 -1.96 15.58
CA LYS A 5 18.39 -2.96 15.52
C LYS A 5 18.14 -4.20 16.38
N ASN A 6 17.30 -4.09 17.42
CA ASN A 6 16.96 -5.21 18.31
C ASN A 6 15.95 -6.18 17.67
N ASP A 7 15.25 -5.77 16.61
CA ASP A 7 14.31 -6.61 15.87
C ASP A 7 15.03 -7.47 14.81
N VAL A 8 16.32 -7.22 14.56
CA VAL A 8 17.11 -7.92 13.54
C VAL A 8 17.68 -9.21 14.11
N ALA A 9 17.23 -10.33 13.55
CA ALA A 9 17.72 -11.66 13.90
C ALA A 9 19.19 -11.89 13.46
N PRO A 10 19.95 -12.74 14.17
CA PRO A 10 21.29 -13.14 13.75
C PRO A 10 21.27 -13.88 12.41
N LYS A 11 22.40 -13.83 11.70
CA LYS A 11 22.57 -14.54 10.43
C LYS A 11 22.86 -16.01 10.69
N ILE A 12 22.24 -16.91 9.96
CA ILE A 12 22.59 -18.35 10.01
C ILE A 12 23.72 -18.64 9.01
N VAL A 13 24.82 -19.21 9.47
CA VAL A 13 25.95 -19.66 8.65
C VAL A 13 26.26 -21.11 9.03
N ASN A 14 26.09 -22.04 8.09
CA ASN A 14 26.29 -23.48 8.31
C ASN A 14 25.48 -24.06 9.49
N GLY A 15 24.29 -23.51 9.75
CA GLY A 15 23.42 -23.94 10.85
C GLY A 15 23.71 -23.26 12.19
N GLU A 16 24.81 -22.50 12.31
CA GLU A 16 25.14 -21.75 13.52
C GLU A 16 24.68 -20.30 13.40
N PRO A 17 24.08 -19.71 14.46
CA PRO A 17 23.76 -18.30 14.51
C PRO A 17 25.04 -17.49 14.68
N VAL A 18 25.26 -16.55 13.77
CA VAL A 18 26.34 -15.57 13.80
C VAL A 18 25.71 -14.20 14.02
N GLU A 19 26.07 -13.58 15.14
CA GLU A 19 25.64 -12.22 15.48
C GLU A 19 26.15 -11.22 14.44
N LEU A 20 25.24 -10.36 13.99
CA LEU A 20 25.56 -9.23 13.12
C LEU A 20 26.13 -8.08 13.95
N SER A 21 26.97 -7.24 13.34
CA SER A 21 27.44 -6.03 13.99
C SER A 21 26.27 -5.06 14.24
N ASP A 22 26.39 -4.21 15.26
CA ASP A 22 25.38 -3.18 15.55
C ASP A 22 25.13 -2.26 14.35
N ALA A 23 26.17 -1.97 13.56
CA ALA A 23 26.08 -1.17 12.36
C ALA A 23 25.25 -1.89 11.27
N ASP A 24 25.49 -3.18 11.04
CA ASP A 24 24.74 -3.97 10.06
C ASP A 24 23.27 -4.12 10.47
N LYS A 25 23.01 -4.38 11.76
CA LYS A 25 21.64 -4.45 12.30
C LYS A 25 20.90 -3.13 12.11
N GLN A 26 21.57 -1.99 12.32
CA GLN A 26 20.95 -0.68 12.08
C GLN A 26 20.60 -0.48 10.60
N ILE A 27 21.50 -0.81 9.68
CA ILE A 27 21.26 -0.72 8.23
C ILE A 27 20.04 -1.58 7.83
N ILE A 28 19.93 -2.80 8.35
CA ILE A 28 18.80 -3.69 8.06
C ILE A 28 17.49 -3.12 8.60
N ALA A 29 17.48 -2.61 9.83
CA ALA A 29 16.30 -1.98 10.42
C ALA A 29 15.84 -0.75 9.61
N ASP A 30 16.78 0.09 9.17
CA ASP A 30 16.51 1.25 8.32
C ASP A 30 15.93 0.82 6.96
N GLN A 31 16.47 -0.24 6.36
CA GLN A 31 15.92 -0.81 5.12
C GLN A 31 14.49 -1.35 5.30
N TRP A 32 14.19 -2.02 6.42
CA TRP A 32 12.83 -2.49 6.71
C TRP A 32 11.85 -1.33 6.88
N ASN A 33 12.25 -0.28 7.59
CA ASN A 33 11.45 0.94 7.73
C ASN A 33 11.19 1.60 6.37
N ALA A 34 12.23 1.79 5.55
CA ALA A 34 12.10 2.36 4.21
C ALA A 34 11.15 1.54 3.32
N ASN A 35 11.24 0.22 3.35
CA ASN A 35 10.34 -0.66 2.60
C ASN A 35 8.88 -0.54 3.09
N GLN A 36 8.68 -0.41 4.40
CA GLN A 36 7.35 -0.26 4.99
C GLN A 36 6.73 1.11 4.72
N GLU A 37 7.53 2.17 4.73
CA GLU A 37 7.10 3.50 4.31
C GLU A 37 6.73 3.50 2.82
N ALA A 38 7.56 2.86 1.97
CA ALA A 38 7.25 2.72 0.55
C ALA A 38 5.98 1.90 0.29
N ALA A 39 5.72 0.85 1.08
CA ALA A 39 4.49 0.08 1.02
C ALA A 39 3.27 0.92 1.43
N GLN A 40 3.37 1.67 2.53
CA GLN A 40 2.30 2.56 3.01
C GLN A 40 2.00 3.69 2.04
N ALA A 41 3.02 4.33 1.47
CA ALA A 41 2.87 5.39 0.48
C ALA A 41 2.11 4.94 -0.79
N ASN A 42 2.04 3.64 -1.05
CA ASN A 42 1.31 3.06 -2.17
C ASN A 42 0.05 2.29 -1.76
N GLN A 43 -0.26 2.19 -0.45
CA GLN A 43 -1.39 1.42 0.06
C GLN A 43 -2.73 1.90 -0.52
N TRP A 44 -2.89 3.22 -0.69
CA TRP A 44 -4.08 3.83 -1.28
C TRP A 44 -4.39 3.28 -2.68
N LYS A 45 -3.38 2.87 -3.46
CA LYS A 45 -3.60 2.31 -4.81
C LYS A 45 -4.37 1.00 -4.73
N HIS A 46 -3.96 0.13 -3.83
CA HIS A 46 -4.60 -1.17 -3.62
C HIS A 46 -6.00 -1.01 -3.02
N GLN A 47 -6.15 -0.10 -2.06
CA GLN A 47 -7.46 0.19 -1.46
C GLN A 47 -8.45 0.75 -2.47
N ARG A 48 -8.04 1.71 -3.32
CA ARG A 48 -8.90 2.22 -4.39
C ARG A 48 -9.24 1.14 -5.41
N LEU A 49 -8.26 0.33 -5.83
CA LEU A 49 -8.50 -0.77 -6.77
C LEU A 49 -9.55 -1.76 -6.24
N ALA A 50 -9.51 -2.08 -4.93
CA ALA A 50 -10.48 -2.95 -4.29
C ALA A 50 -11.85 -2.30 -4.08
N ALA A 51 -11.91 -0.97 -3.92
CA ALA A 51 -13.14 -0.23 -3.66
C ALA A 51 -13.88 0.24 -4.92
N TYR A 52 -13.19 0.34 -6.07
CA TYR A 52 -13.85 0.64 -7.32
C TYR A 52 -14.83 -0.48 -7.69
N ALA A 53 -15.99 -0.11 -8.25
CA ALA A 53 -16.89 -1.04 -8.90
C ALA A 53 -16.18 -1.73 -10.07
N SER A 54 -16.75 -2.82 -10.58
CA SER A 54 -16.16 -3.51 -11.74
C SER A 54 -16.04 -2.56 -12.94
N VAL A 55 -15.12 -2.84 -13.86
CA VAL A 55 -14.96 -2.00 -15.07
C VAL A 55 -16.27 -1.94 -15.87
N GLY A 56 -17.03 -3.04 -15.93
CA GLY A 56 -18.35 -3.07 -16.59
C GLY A 56 -19.33 -2.10 -15.94
N ASP A 57 -19.50 -2.17 -14.62
CA ASP A 57 -20.40 -1.26 -13.90
C ASP A 57 -19.96 0.20 -14.06
N GLN A 58 -18.65 0.46 -14.07
CA GLN A 58 -18.13 1.82 -14.27
C GLN A 58 -18.41 2.36 -15.68
N LEU A 59 -18.36 1.52 -16.71
CA LEU A 59 -18.72 1.91 -18.07
C LEU A 59 -20.23 2.16 -18.19
N ASP A 60 -21.05 1.30 -17.57
CA ASP A 60 -22.50 1.48 -17.53
C ASP A 60 -22.90 2.77 -16.80
N MET A 61 -22.26 3.07 -15.67
CA MET A 61 -22.48 4.34 -14.95
C MET A 61 -22.16 5.56 -15.84
N GLN A 62 -21.04 5.54 -16.56
CA GLN A 62 -20.67 6.63 -17.48
C GLN A 62 -21.66 6.79 -18.64
N TYR A 63 -22.11 5.66 -19.20
CA TYR A 63 -23.12 5.68 -20.25
C TYR A 63 -24.42 6.33 -19.75
N TRP A 64 -24.94 5.87 -18.61
CA TRP A 64 -26.18 6.41 -18.05
C TRP A 64 -26.04 7.85 -17.59
N ASP A 65 -24.88 8.27 -17.08
CA ASP A 65 -24.57 9.67 -16.79
C ASP A 65 -24.65 10.54 -18.06
N SER A 66 -24.17 10.04 -19.20
CA SER A 66 -24.31 10.73 -20.49
C SER A 66 -25.75 10.78 -21.00
N VAL A 67 -26.57 9.75 -20.76
CA VAL A 67 -27.97 9.71 -21.22
C VAL A 67 -28.87 10.58 -20.35
N ASN A 68 -28.65 10.57 -19.04
CA ASN A 68 -29.56 11.15 -18.05
C ASN A 68 -29.07 12.50 -17.49
N GLY A 69 -27.85 12.92 -17.81
CA GLY A 69 -27.24 14.10 -17.20
C GLY A 69 -26.94 13.93 -15.70
N THR A 70 -26.72 12.70 -15.26
CA THR A 70 -26.36 12.36 -13.89
C THR A 70 -24.84 12.35 -13.69
N ARG A 71 -24.38 12.11 -12.45
CA ARG A 71 -22.96 12.09 -12.06
C ARG A 71 -22.56 10.84 -11.27
N THR A 72 -23.32 9.77 -11.40
CA THR A 72 -23.15 8.54 -10.62
C THR A 72 -21.71 8.00 -10.66
N TRP A 73 -21.09 7.96 -11.84
CA TRP A 73 -19.71 7.52 -11.99
C TRP A 73 -18.73 8.46 -11.30
N LEU A 74 -18.94 9.78 -11.45
CA LEU A 74 -18.07 10.80 -10.87
C LEU A 74 -18.15 10.78 -9.34
N ASP A 75 -19.37 10.74 -8.79
CA ASP A 75 -19.62 10.68 -7.36
C ASP A 75 -19.03 9.39 -6.75
N HIS A 76 -19.14 8.25 -7.45
CA HIS A 76 -18.49 6.99 -7.04
C HIS A 76 -16.97 7.11 -6.97
N VAL A 77 -16.35 7.71 -8.00
CA VAL A 77 -14.89 7.92 -8.02
C VAL A 77 -14.45 8.90 -6.94
N GLU A 78 -15.20 9.98 -6.72
CA GLU A 78 -14.93 10.97 -5.66
C GLU A 78 -14.99 10.31 -4.28
N ALA A 79 -16.04 9.56 -3.99
CA ALA A 79 -16.19 8.84 -2.73
C ALA A 79 -15.04 7.85 -2.46
N VAL A 80 -14.60 7.09 -3.48
CA VAL A 80 -13.45 6.18 -3.35
C VAL A 80 -12.14 6.96 -3.08
N LYS A 81 -11.96 8.12 -3.70
CA LYS A 81 -10.76 8.94 -3.50
C LYS A 81 -10.74 9.65 -2.16
N GLU A 82 -11.90 10.06 -1.66
CA GLU A 82 -12.09 10.65 -0.34
C GLU A 82 -11.85 9.61 0.77
N ALA A 83 -12.36 8.39 0.60
CA ALA A 83 -12.13 7.29 1.55
C ALA A 83 -10.65 6.84 1.61
N TYR A 84 -9.92 6.94 0.48
CA TYR A 84 -8.53 6.52 0.36
C TYR A 84 -7.67 7.63 -0.27
N PRO A 85 -7.28 8.67 0.49
CA PRO A 85 -6.47 9.78 -0.02
C PRO A 85 -5.06 9.34 -0.44
N LYS A 86 -4.39 10.17 -1.25
CA LYS A 86 -2.99 9.96 -1.65
C LYS A 86 -2.03 10.50 -0.62
#